data_AF-A2STH0-F1
#
_entry.id   AF-A2STH0-F1
#
_cell.length_a   1.000
_cell.length_b   1.000
_cell.length_c   1.000
_cell.angle_alpha   90.00
_cell.angle_beta   90.00
_cell.angle_gamma   90.00
#
_symmetry.space_group_name_H-M   'P 1'
#
loop_
_entity.id
_entity.type
_entity.pdbx_description
1 polymer ?
#
loop_
_entity_poly.entity_id
_entity_poly.type
_entity_poly.pdbx_seq_one_letter_code
_entity_poly.pdbx_strand_id
1 'polypeptide(L)'
;MPEFRVYVPESKSGIIYQFKEQFGKEGSPMIVNFMEESLTGNVAAPENLKAKTARIYDLYFGDITNEREFARLLGGRKSAEAAVINRCAEHSRKYPDISGDVIEKFKQKHPNFAKITGVAK
;
A
#
# COMPACT_ATOMS: atom_id res chain seq x y z
N MET A 1 19.32 29.71 16.27
CA MET A 1 18.06 29.51 15.51
C MET A 1 17.41 30.87 15.32
N PRO A 2 16.95 31.25 14.12
CA PRO A 2 16.24 32.52 13.94
C PRO A 2 14.89 32.45 14.67
N GLU A 3 14.52 33.54 15.35
CA GLU A 3 13.18 33.66 15.94
C GLU A 3 12.20 34.13 14.87
N PHE A 4 11.29 33.25 14.46
CA PHE A 4 10.23 33.59 13.51
C PHE A 4 8.94 33.94 14.26
N ARG A 5 8.38 35.11 13.95
CA ARG A 5 7.04 35.50 14.40
C ARG A 5 6.08 35.34 13.23
N VAL A 6 5.15 34.40 13.34
CA VAL A 6 4.13 34.17 12.31
C VAL A 6 2.85 34.90 12.71
N TYR A 7 2.32 35.72 11.80
CA TYR A 7 1.01 36.32 11.99
C TYR A 7 -0.07 35.27 11.77
N VAL A 8 -0.92 35.07 12.78
CA VAL A 8 -2.11 34.22 12.68
C VAL A 8 -3.32 35.14 12.54
N PRO A 9 -4.12 35.03 11.46
CA PRO A 9 -5.36 35.79 11.31
C PRO A 9 -6.33 35.52 12.47
N GLU A 10 -7.05 36.55 12.88
CA GLU A 10 -7.97 36.49 14.02
C GLU A 10 -9.05 35.40 13.86
N SER A 11 -9.54 35.18 12.63
CA SER A 11 -10.50 34.11 12.31
C SER A 11 -9.98 32.69 12.53
N LYS A 12 -8.67 32.51 12.72
CA LYS A 12 -8.01 31.23 13.00
C LYS A 12 -7.44 31.16 14.42
N SER A 13 -7.52 32.25 15.18
CA SER A 13 -6.96 32.34 16.54
C SER A 13 -7.57 31.32 17.51
N GLY A 14 -8.89 31.09 17.43
CA GLY A 14 -9.59 30.11 18.26
C GLY A 14 -9.10 28.67 18.05
N ILE A 15 -8.74 28.31 16.81
CA ILE A 15 -8.22 26.98 16.48
C ILE A 15 -6.81 26.80 17.08
N ILE A 16 -5.97 27.83 16.99
CA ILE A 16 -4.62 27.81 17.59
C ILE A 16 -4.70 27.76 19.12
N TYR A 17 -5.67 28.46 19.71
CA TYR A 17 -5.89 28.42 21.16
C TYR A 17 -6.31 27.03 21.64
N GLN A 18 -7.29 26.41 20.99
CA GLN A 18 -7.70 25.03 21.28
C GLN A 18 -6.55 24.03 21.09
N PHE A 19 -5.77 24.18 20.03
CA PHE A 19 -4.60 23.36 19.77
C PHE A 19 -3.55 23.48 20.90
N LYS A 20 -3.31 24.71 21.36
CA LYS A 20 -2.39 24.96 22.48
C LYS A 20 -2.90 24.39 23.80
N GLU A 21 -4.22 24.41 24.06
CA GLU A 21 -4.80 23.78 25.25
C GLU A 21 -4.70 22.26 25.20
N GLN A 22 -4.86 21.66 24.02
CA GLN A 22 -4.79 20.20 23.85
C GLN A 22 -3.37 19.64 23.91
N PHE A 23 -2.39 20.35 23.33
CA PHE A 23 -1.04 19.84 23.12
C PHE A 23 0.05 20.59 23.92
N GLY A 24 -0.30 21.67 24.62
CA GLY A 24 0.62 22.39 25.51
C GLY A 24 1.94 22.80 24.83
N LYS A 25 3.07 22.51 25.49
CA LYS A 25 4.42 22.79 24.95
C LYS A 25 4.82 21.90 23.77
N GLU A 26 4.12 20.78 23.56
CA GLU A 26 4.37 19.83 22.45
C GLU A 26 3.66 20.24 21.16
N GLY A 27 2.74 21.21 21.21
CA GLY A 27 2.06 21.72 20.03
C GLY A 27 2.99 22.51 19.08
N SER A 28 4.01 23.18 19.60
CA SER A 28 4.90 24.00 18.78
C SER A 28 5.69 23.17 17.75
N PRO A 29 6.33 22.03 18.12
CA PRO A 29 6.91 21.10 17.13
C PRO A 29 5.91 20.58 16.09
N MET A 30 4.67 20.29 16.47
CA MET A 30 3.65 19.78 15.54
C MET A 30 3.26 20.82 14.48
N ILE A 31 3.14 22.09 14.87
CA ILE A 31 2.83 23.19 13.94
C ILE A 31 3.99 23.39 12.95
N VAL A 32 5.23 23.33 13.45
CA VAL A 32 6.43 23.44 12.61
C VAL A 32 6.49 22.27 11.62
N ASN A 33 6.32 21.03 12.09
CA ASN A 33 6.27 19.86 11.21
C ASN A 33 5.18 19.99 10.15
N PHE A 34 3.97 20.42 10.53
CA PHE A 34 2.87 20.63 9.58
C PHE A 34 3.21 21.68 8.52
N MET A 35 3.86 22.79 8.90
CA MET A 35 4.31 23.81 7.95
C MET A 35 5.41 23.27 7.03
N GLU A 36 6.37 22.53 7.56
CA GLU A 36 7.44 21.89 6.79
C GLU A 36 6.87 20.86 5.78
N GLU A 37 5.93 20.01 6.20
CA GLU A 37 5.23 19.05 5.33
C GLU A 37 4.40 19.74 4.25
N SER A 38 3.72 20.84 4.60
CA SER A 38 2.92 21.63 3.66
C SER A 38 3.77 22.35 2.61
N LEU A 39 4.95 22.86 3.00
CA LEU A 39 5.87 23.58 2.12
C LEU A 39 6.69 22.65 1.22
N THR A 40 7.04 21.45 1.72
CA THR A 40 7.81 20.46 0.97
C THR A 40 6.96 19.68 -0.03
N GLY A 41 5.63 19.80 0.04
CA GLY A 41 4.72 19.00 -0.78
C GLY A 41 4.76 17.51 -0.45
N ASN A 42 5.45 17.12 0.63
CA ASN A 42 5.49 15.76 1.17
C ASN A 42 4.27 15.47 2.04
N VAL A 43 3.11 16.02 1.70
CA VAL A 43 1.86 15.35 2.06
C VAL A 43 1.85 14.11 1.18
N ALA A 44 2.41 13.00 1.69
CA ALA A 44 2.26 11.71 1.04
C ALA A 44 0.76 11.53 0.82
N ALA A 45 0.31 11.71 -0.43
CA ALA A 45 -1.08 11.44 -0.78
C ALA A 45 -1.39 10.07 -0.21
N PRO A 46 -2.52 9.87 0.51
CA PRO A 46 -2.82 8.59 1.13
C PRO A 46 -2.62 7.53 0.05
N GLU A 47 -1.60 6.67 0.24
CA GLU A 47 -1.20 5.71 -0.79
C GLU A 47 -2.48 5.01 -1.23
N ASN A 48 -2.83 5.14 -2.51
CA ASN A 48 -4.04 4.50 -3.01
C ASN A 48 -3.78 3.00 -3.00
N LEU A 49 -4.09 2.37 -1.86
CA LEU A 49 -3.89 0.95 -1.58
C LEU A 49 -4.48 0.10 -2.71
N LYS A 50 -5.63 0.50 -3.28
CA LYS A 50 -6.22 -0.19 -4.43
C LYS A 50 -5.32 -0.13 -5.67
N ALA A 51 -4.72 1.02 -5.98
CA ALA A 51 -3.80 1.18 -7.10
C ALA A 51 -2.49 0.39 -6.87
N LYS A 52 -1.97 0.40 -5.63
CA LYS A 52 -0.80 -0.39 -5.23
C LYS A 52 -1.07 -1.89 -5.38
N THR A 53 -2.16 -2.40 -4.79
CA THR A 53 -2.59 -3.80 -4.90
C THR A 53 -2.81 -4.20 -6.37
N ALA A 54 -3.39 -3.34 -7.20
CA ALA A 54 -3.56 -3.62 -8.63
C ALA A 54 -2.21 -3.75 -9.35
N ARG A 55 -1.28 -2.81 -9.12
CA ARG A 55 0.05 -2.85 -9.72
C ARG A 55 0.85 -4.09 -9.29
N ILE A 56 0.79 -4.45 -8.00
CA ILE A 56 1.51 -5.63 -7.51
C ILE A 56 0.87 -6.92 -8.01
N TYR A 57 -0.46 -6.96 -8.13
CA TYR A 57 -1.13 -8.07 -8.79
C TYR A 57 -0.62 -8.27 -10.22
N ASP A 58 -0.58 -7.20 -11.02
CA ASP A 58 -0.15 -7.29 -12.42
C ASP A 58 1.33 -7.70 -12.53
N LEU A 59 2.19 -7.29 -11.59
CA LEU A 59 3.59 -7.68 -11.55
C LEU A 59 3.80 -9.19 -11.39
N TYR A 60 3.00 -9.85 -10.55
CA TYR A 60 3.18 -11.27 -10.21
C TYR A 60 2.30 -12.22 -11.01
N PHE A 61 1.11 -11.77 -11.41
CA PHE A 61 0.07 -12.62 -12.00
C PHE A 61 -0.56 -12.03 -13.26
N GLY A 62 -0.13 -10.85 -13.73
CA GLY A 62 -0.69 -10.20 -14.91
C GLY A 62 -0.45 -10.95 -16.22
N ASP A 63 0.56 -11.82 -16.27
CA ASP A 63 0.86 -12.69 -17.40
C ASP A 63 -0.08 -13.91 -17.50
N ILE A 64 -0.82 -14.23 -16.43
CA ILE A 64 -1.79 -15.33 -16.41
C ILE A 64 -3.11 -14.83 -17.01
N THR A 65 -3.21 -14.83 -18.34
CA THR A 65 -4.47 -14.52 -19.04
C THR A 65 -5.44 -15.69 -19.01
N ASN A 66 -4.91 -16.91 -19.18
CA ASN A 66 -5.66 -18.16 -19.18
C ASN A 66 -4.82 -19.27 -18.51
N GLU A 67 -5.40 -19.96 -17.53
CA GLU A 67 -4.72 -20.99 -16.75
C GLU A 67 -4.26 -22.19 -17.63
N ARG A 68 -5.03 -22.54 -18.67
CA ARG A 68 -4.70 -23.64 -19.58
C ARG A 68 -3.52 -23.28 -20.47
N GLU A 69 -3.48 -22.05 -20.97
CA GLU A 69 -2.38 -21.57 -21.80
C GLU A 69 -1.11 -21.39 -20.97
N PHE A 70 -1.24 -20.84 -19.76
CA PHE A 70 -0.15 -20.72 -18.80
C PHE A 70 0.44 -22.09 -18.45
N ALA A 71 -0.41 -23.09 -18.17
CA ALA A 71 0.02 -24.47 -17.97
C ALA A 71 0.73 -25.05 -19.19
N ARG A 72 0.24 -24.79 -20.41
CA ARG A 72 0.91 -25.26 -21.63
C ARG A 72 2.28 -24.60 -21.83
N LEU A 73 2.38 -23.29 -21.59
CA LEU A 73 3.63 -22.53 -21.72
C LEU A 73 4.72 -23.05 -20.78
N LEU A 74 4.34 -23.44 -19.56
CA LEU A 74 5.27 -23.96 -18.56
C LEU A 74 5.54 -25.47 -18.68
N GLY A 75 5.05 -26.13 -19.74
CA GLY A 75 5.30 -27.54 -19.99
C GLY A 75 4.40 -28.49 -19.19
N GLY A 76 3.30 -27.99 -18.63
CA GLY A 76 2.26 -28.79 -18.00
C GLY A 76 1.73 -28.21 -16.69
N ARG A 77 0.70 -28.87 -16.16
CA ARG A 77 -0.02 -28.43 -14.96
C ARG A 77 0.90 -28.35 -13.73
N LYS A 78 1.73 -29.37 -13.47
CA LYS A 78 2.62 -29.41 -12.30
C LYS A 78 3.61 -28.25 -12.27
N SER A 79 4.19 -27.90 -13.43
CA SER A 79 5.12 -26.77 -13.55
C SER A 79 4.43 -25.43 -13.31
N ALA A 80 3.21 -25.27 -13.81
CA ALA A 80 2.42 -24.07 -13.55
C ALA A 80 2.00 -23.94 -12.08
N GLU A 81 1.61 -25.05 -11.44
CA GLU A 81 1.29 -25.05 -10.02
C GLU A 81 2.51 -24.64 -9.18
N ALA A 82 3.69 -25.18 -9.48
CA ALA A 82 4.93 -24.80 -8.81
C ALA A 82 5.30 -23.32 -9.03
N ALA A 83 5.12 -22.80 -10.26
CA ALA A 83 5.36 -21.39 -10.56
C ALA A 83 4.43 -20.46 -9.79
N VAL A 84 3.14 -20.81 -9.69
CA VAL A 84 2.16 -20.04 -8.90
C VAL A 84 2.53 -20.05 -7.42
N ILE A 85 2.88 -21.21 -6.85
CA ILE A 85 3.30 -21.32 -5.44
C ILE A 85 4.53 -20.45 -5.17
N ASN A 86 5.55 -20.52 -6.02
CA ASN A 86 6.77 -19.72 -5.85
C ASN A 86 6.48 -18.21 -5.92
N ARG A 87 5.63 -17.78 -6.86
CA ARG A 87 5.22 -16.38 -6.99
C ARG A 87 4.42 -15.91 -5.78
N CYS A 88 3.49 -16.73 -5.27
CA CYS A 88 2.77 -16.42 -4.03
C CYS A 88 3.74 -16.27 -2.85
N ALA A 89 4.66 -17.21 -2.66
CA ALA A 89 5.64 -17.14 -1.58
C ALA A 89 6.57 -15.91 -1.68
N GLU A 90 7.03 -15.59 -2.89
CA GLU A 90 7.86 -14.41 -3.12
C GLU A 90 7.09 -13.10 -2.85
N HIS A 91 5.84 -13.04 -3.31
CA HIS A 91 4.97 -11.89 -3.09
C HIS A 91 4.68 -11.68 -1.59
N SER A 92 4.28 -12.73 -0.86
CA SER A 92 4.02 -12.65 0.57
C SER A 92 5.24 -12.20 1.38
N ARG A 93 6.46 -12.57 0.93
CA ARG A 93 7.70 -12.13 1.56
C ARG A 93 8.02 -10.66 1.31
N LYS A 94 7.79 -10.15 0.09
CA LYS A 94 8.11 -8.76 -0.28
C LYS A 94 7.04 -7.76 0.14
N TYR A 95 5.78 -8.17 0.19
CA TYR A 95 4.63 -7.31 0.46
C TYR A 95 3.66 -7.96 1.45
N PRO A 96 4.10 -8.23 2.69
CA PRO A 96 3.28 -8.90 3.70
C PRO A 96 2.01 -8.11 4.06
N ASP A 97 2.06 -6.78 3.94
CA ASP A 97 1.00 -5.83 4.25
C ASP A 97 -0.21 -5.93 3.31
N ILE A 98 0.00 -6.31 2.04
CA ILE A 98 -1.07 -6.40 1.03
C ILE A 98 -1.20 -7.81 0.42
N SER A 99 -0.42 -8.78 0.92
CA SER A 99 -0.40 -10.16 0.41
C SER A 99 -1.78 -10.80 0.36
N GLY A 100 -2.61 -10.59 1.39
CA GLY A 100 -3.95 -11.14 1.46
C GLY A 100 -4.83 -10.65 0.30
N ASP A 101 -4.85 -9.34 0.06
CA ASP A 101 -5.69 -8.71 -0.97
C ASP A 101 -5.28 -9.13 -2.38
N VAL A 102 -3.98 -9.23 -2.64
CA VAL A 102 -3.45 -9.66 -3.95
C VAL A 102 -3.77 -11.14 -4.19
N ILE A 103 -3.63 -12.00 -3.18
CA ILE A 103 -3.95 -13.43 -3.29
C ILE A 103 -5.46 -13.64 -3.45
N GLU A 104 -6.30 -12.87 -2.76
CA GLU A 104 -7.76 -12.94 -2.96
C GLU A 104 -8.14 -12.54 -4.40
N LYS A 105 -7.55 -11.46 -4.92
CA LYS A 105 -7.75 -11.05 -6.32
C LYS A 105 -7.30 -12.13 -7.31
N PHE A 106 -6.21 -12.83 -7.01
CA PHE A 106 -5.73 -13.97 -7.80
C PHE A 106 -6.72 -15.12 -7.79
N LYS A 107 -7.23 -15.50 -6.61
CA LYS A 107 -8.20 -16.60 -6.48
C LYS A 107 -9.51 -16.31 -7.23
N GLN A 108 -9.95 -15.05 -7.25
CA GLN A 108 -11.14 -14.64 -8.00
C GLN A 108 -10.95 -14.77 -9.52
N LYS A 109 -9.78 -14.38 -10.04
CA LYS A 109 -9.48 -14.46 -11.49
C LYS A 109 -9.08 -15.86 -11.95
N HIS A 110 -8.48 -16.67 -11.08
CA HIS A 110 -7.89 -17.97 -11.41
C HIS A 110 -8.37 -19.07 -10.44
N PRO A 111 -9.65 -19.49 -10.55
CA PRO A 111 -10.26 -20.41 -9.61
C PRO A 111 -9.72 -21.84 -9.68
N ASN A 112 -9.08 -22.28 -10.78
CA ASN A 112 -8.47 -23.61 -10.81
C ASN A 112 -7.12 -23.62 -10.11
N PHE A 113 -6.39 -22.50 -10.15
CA PHE A 113 -5.16 -22.32 -9.37
C PHE A 113 -5.43 -21.95 -7.91
N ALA A 114 -6.60 -21.40 -7.59
CA ALA A 114 -7.02 -21.14 -6.21
C ALA A 114 -7.09 -22.42 -5.35
N LYS A 115 -7.27 -23.59 -5.96
CA LYS A 115 -7.37 -24.90 -5.30
C LYS A 115 -6.01 -25.54 -5.01
N ILE A 116 -4.91 -24.92 -5.42
CA ILE A 116 -3.56 -25.45 -5.21
C ILE A 116 -3.18 -25.35 -3.74
N THR A 117 -2.75 -26.47 -3.15
CA THR A 117 -2.17 -26.51 -1.82
C THR A 117 -0.86 -25.71 -1.80
N GLY A 118 -0.82 -24.61 -1.03
CA GLY A 118 0.33 -23.69 -0.98
C GLY A 118 0.00 -22.25 -1.40
N VAL A 119 -1.16 -22.03 -2.04
CA VAL A 119 -1.74 -20.69 -2.22
C VAL A 119 -2.55 -20.35 -0.95
N ALA A 120 -1.85 -20.25 0.18
CA ALA A 120 -2.46 -19.94 1.46
C ALA A 120 -2.87 -18.47 1.57
N LYS A 121 -3.83 -18.20 2.46
CA LYS A 121 -4.21 -16.85 2.89
C LYS A 121 -3.24 -16.40 3.97
#